data_AF-A0A8T0FBT4-F1
#
_entry.id   AF-A0A8T0FBT4-F1
#
_cell.length_a   1.000
_cell.length_b   1.000
_cell.length_c   1.000
_cell.angle_alpha   90.00
_cell.angle_beta   90.00
_cell.angle_gamma   90.00
#
_symmetry.space_group_name_H-M   'P 1'
#
loop_
_entity.id
_entity.type
_entity.pdbx_description
1 polymer ?
#
loop_
_entity_poly.entity_id
_entity_poly.type
_entity_poly.pdbx_seq_one_letter_code
_entity_poly.pdbx_strand_id
1 'polypeptide(L)'
;MPLTRAVDEQLVNILAAVAGLKKSTNIAMAASNDSTNSAIDGVKDSTAIAEIKESTDVAVAKVDSAVTEITKMSSRVEQVEKSDQDVRESTTAAIREIEERIQQLETKRVPKAEGATDVFDCPRALRASLPVQFKSRRQRSGECLQELVSEIERLSLIAFPDCPTDIRDIPGLEYFVDAIRDPDIQTSVRLSDAKDLKSALVFHMKVETTHLASGKDRHSVRTIAVQDTTEDLERRIQELERLLRS
;
A
#
# COMPACT_ATOMS: atom_id res chain seq x y z
N MET A 1 85.12 -56.99 49.81
CA MET A 1 83.73 -56.83 50.29
C MET A 1 82.78 -57.09 49.12
N PRO A 2 81.99 -58.18 49.14
CA PRO A 2 81.15 -58.59 48.01
C PRO A 2 79.80 -57.86 47.92
N LEU A 3 79.31 -57.30 49.02
CA LEU A 3 77.99 -56.65 49.10
C LEU A 3 77.91 -55.33 48.32
N THR A 4 78.97 -54.50 48.33
CA THR A 4 79.01 -53.23 47.58
C THR A 4 78.99 -53.45 46.06
N ARG A 5 79.74 -54.45 45.58
CA ARG A 5 79.77 -54.79 44.14
C ARG A 5 78.42 -55.28 43.61
N ALA A 6 77.67 -56.04 44.42
CA ALA A 6 76.34 -56.50 44.06
C ALA A 6 75.31 -55.35 43.98
N VAL A 7 75.40 -54.36 44.87
CA VAL A 7 74.54 -53.18 44.84
C VAL A 7 74.84 -52.30 43.62
N ASP A 8 76.12 -52.10 43.28
CA ASP A 8 76.51 -51.35 42.09
C ASP A 8 76.02 -52.02 40.80
N GLU A 9 76.09 -53.35 40.72
CA GLU A 9 75.60 -54.12 39.58
C GLU A 9 74.07 -54.02 39.42
N GLN A 10 73.32 -54.03 40.54
CA GLN A 10 71.88 -53.79 40.53
C GLN A 10 71.52 -52.36 40.08
N LEU A 11 72.27 -51.35 40.54
CA LEU A 11 72.10 -49.96 40.13
C LEU A 11 72.36 -49.77 38.64
N VAL A 12 73.41 -50.40 38.09
CA VAL A 12 73.70 -50.39 36.65
C VAL A 12 72.57 -51.05 35.85
N ASN A 13 72.03 -52.17 36.33
CA ASN A 13 70.91 -52.86 35.67
C ASN A 13 69.61 -52.02 35.69
N ILE A 14 69.31 -51.34 36.81
CA ILE A 14 68.16 -50.45 36.93
C ILE A 14 68.32 -49.23 36.01
N LEU A 15 69.51 -48.61 35.96
CA LEU A 15 69.79 -47.49 35.06
C LEU A 15 69.65 -47.90 33.59
N ALA A 16 70.14 -49.09 33.23
CA ALA A 16 69.96 -49.65 31.88
C ALA A 16 68.47 -49.88 31.56
N ALA A 17 67.69 -50.40 32.51
CA ALA A 17 66.25 -50.59 32.34
C ALA A 17 65.49 -49.26 32.19
N VAL A 18 65.83 -48.25 32.98
CA VAL A 18 65.23 -46.90 32.88
C VAL A 18 65.60 -46.22 31.55
N ALA A 19 66.84 -46.36 31.09
CA ALA A 19 67.26 -45.88 29.77
C ALA A 19 66.51 -46.59 28.64
N GLY A 20 66.31 -47.91 28.76
CA GLY A 20 65.51 -48.72 27.84
C GLY A 20 64.05 -48.27 27.80
N LEU A 21 63.42 -48.04 28.96
CA LEU A 21 62.07 -47.53 29.08
C LEU A 21 61.93 -46.13 28.49
N LYS A 22 62.88 -45.22 28.75
CA LYS A 22 62.87 -43.87 28.14
C LYS A 22 62.97 -43.93 26.62
N LYS A 23 63.77 -44.86 26.09
CA LYS A 23 63.88 -45.07 24.65
C LYS A 23 62.58 -45.63 24.06
N SER A 24 61.96 -46.61 24.71
CA SER A 24 60.70 -47.20 24.24
C SER A 24 59.53 -46.22 24.31
N THR A 25 59.43 -45.40 25.37
CA THR A 25 58.39 -44.36 25.47
C THR A 25 58.57 -43.28 24.41
N ASN A 26 59.79 -42.85 24.14
CA ASN A 26 60.05 -41.87 23.08
C ASN A 26 59.67 -42.42 21.69
N ILE A 27 59.98 -43.69 21.41
CA ILE A 27 59.59 -44.34 20.16
C ILE A 27 58.06 -44.44 20.05
N ALA A 28 57.38 -44.83 21.14
CA ALA A 28 55.91 -44.91 21.16
C ALA A 28 55.25 -43.53 20.96
N MET A 29 55.78 -42.48 21.58
CA MET A 29 55.29 -41.11 21.38
C MET A 29 55.51 -40.62 19.94
N ALA A 30 56.68 -40.90 19.35
CA ALA A 30 56.94 -40.56 17.95
C ALA A 30 55.95 -41.27 17.01
N ALA A 31 55.77 -42.58 17.16
CA ALA A 31 54.83 -43.36 16.36
C ALA A 31 53.37 -42.89 16.53
N SER A 32 52.96 -42.53 17.74
CA SER A 32 51.64 -41.96 17.99
C SER A 32 51.45 -40.62 17.28
N ASN A 33 52.45 -39.73 17.35
CA ASN A 33 52.41 -38.43 16.69
C ASN A 33 52.33 -38.57 15.16
N ASP A 34 53.12 -39.47 14.59
CA ASP A 34 53.10 -39.74 13.14
C ASP A 34 51.74 -40.28 12.70
N SER A 35 51.15 -41.20 13.48
CA SER A 35 49.80 -41.70 13.21
C SER A 35 48.75 -40.60 13.28
N THR A 36 48.85 -39.68 14.25
CA THR A 36 47.90 -38.56 14.37
C THR A 36 48.05 -37.56 13.23
N ASN A 37 49.28 -37.24 12.80
CA ASN A 37 49.52 -36.32 11.70
C ASN A 37 49.03 -36.91 10.37
N SER A 38 49.28 -38.19 10.13
CA SER A 38 48.76 -38.91 8.96
C SER A 38 47.23 -38.93 8.92
N ALA A 39 46.57 -39.15 10.06
CA ALA A 39 45.11 -39.06 10.15
C ALA A 39 44.59 -37.64 9.88
N ILE A 40 45.26 -36.61 10.41
CA ILE A 40 44.91 -35.21 10.17
C ILE A 40 45.04 -34.87 8.68
N ASP A 41 46.11 -35.30 8.02
CA ASP A 41 46.32 -35.01 6.60
C ASP A 41 45.31 -35.77 5.73
N GLY A 42 44.99 -37.03 6.06
CA GLY A 42 43.92 -37.78 5.39
C GLY A 42 42.54 -37.12 5.53
N VAL A 43 42.25 -36.47 6.65
CA VAL A 43 41.01 -35.69 6.84
C VAL A 43 41.04 -34.42 5.98
N LYS A 44 42.15 -33.66 5.96
CA LYS A 44 42.29 -32.46 5.12
C LYS A 44 42.14 -32.77 3.63
N ASP A 45 42.69 -33.90 3.20
CA ASP A 45 42.62 -34.37 1.82
C ASP A 45 41.30 -35.09 1.49
N SER A 46 40.39 -35.21 2.47
CA SER A 46 39.09 -35.81 2.23
C SER A 46 38.30 -34.97 1.22
N THR A 47 37.80 -35.66 0.19
CA THR A 47 37.08 -35.04 -0.94
C THR A 47 35.87 -34.21 -0.47
N ALA A 48 35.21 -34.62 0.62
CA ALA A 48 34.10 -33.89 1.21
C ALA A 48 34.49 -32.50 1.72
N ILE A 49 35.68 -32.33 2.33
CA ILE A 49 36.15 -31.01 2.79
C ILE A 49 36.48 -30.11 1.60
N ALA A 50 37.05 -30.67 0.53
CA ALA A 50 37.34 -29.94 -0.70
C ALA A 50 36.06 -29.43 -1.37
N GLU A 51 35.03 -30.29 -1.48
CA GLU A 51 33.72 -29.92 -2.05
C GLU A 51 33.00 -28.85 -1.21
N ILE A 52 33.03 -28.98 0.13
CA ILE A 52 32.46 -27.97 1.03
C ILE A 52 33.18 -26.63 0.86
N LYS A 53 34.51 -26.65 0.74
CA LYS A 53 35.32 -25.44 0.56
C LYS A 53 34.97 -24.75 -0.76
N GLU A 54 34.94 -25.50 -1.87
CA GLU A 54 34.58 -24.96 -3.18
C GLU A 54 33.16 -24.38 -3.18
N SER A 55 32.19 -25.09 -2.61
CA SER A 55 30.82 -24.58 -2.47
C SER A 55 30.77 -23.31 -1.61
N THR A 56 31.58 -23.22 -0.56
CA THR A 56 31.65 -22.05 0.31
C THR A 56 32.26 -20.86 -0.43
N ASP A 57 33.35 -21.07 -1.18
CA ASP A 57 34.00 -20.03 -1.97
C ASP A 57 33.06 -19.46 -3.04
N VAL A 58 32.29 -20.33 -3.72
CA VAL A 58 31.26 -19.90 -4.67
C VAL A 58 30.15 -19.09 -4.00
N ALA A 59 29.71 -19.50 -2.80
CA ALA A 59 28.70 -18.76 -2.05
C ALA A 59 29.21 -17.38 -1.61
N VAL A 60 30.44 -17.30 -1.13
CA VAL A 60 31.11 -16.03 -0.73
C VAL A 60 31.19 -15.09 -1.93
N ALA A 61 31.64 -15.56 -3.09
CA ALA A 61 31.72 -14.74 -4.30
C ALA A 61 30.36 -14.17 -4.74
N LYS A 62 29.28 -14.95 -4.59
CA LYS A 62 27.91 -14.48 -4.86
C LYS A 62 27.48 -13.40 -3.86
N VAL A 63 27.81 -13.57 -2.58
CA VAL A 63 27.52 -12.58 -1.54
C VAL A 63 28.28 -11.29 -1.81
N ASP A 64 29.56 -11.36 -2.14
CA ASP A 64 30.37 -10.18 -2.46
C ASP A 64 29.78 -9.42 -3.66
N SER A 65 29.41 -10.13 -4.72
CA SER A 65 28.73 -9.52 -5.87
C SER A 65 27.41 -8.84 -5.46
N ALA A 66 26.59 -9.48 -4.62
CA ALA A 66 25.36 -8.87 -4.12
C ALA A 66 25.63 -7.63 -3.25
N VAL A 67 26.66 -7.66 -2.40
CA VAL A 67 27.06 -6.52 -1.56
C VAL A 67 27.51 -5.34 -2.42
N THR A 68 28.25 -5.58 -3.51
CA THR A 68 28.65 -4.50 -4.43
C THR A 68 27.44 -3.84 -5.10
N GLU A 69 26.44 -4.62 -5.52
CA GLU A 69 25.21 -4.08 -6.10
C GLU A 69 24.35 -3.34 -5.06
N ILE A 70 24.24 -3.86 -3.83
CA ILE A 70 23.56 -3.16 -2.72
C ILE A 70 24.22 -1.81 -2.45
N THR A 71 25.56 -1.77 -2.40
CA THR A 71 26.32 -0.52 -2.19
C THR A 71 26.03 0.49 -3.30
N LYS A 72 25.96 0.03 -4.55
CA LYS A 72 25.58 0.86 -5.70
C LYS A 72 24.14 1.34 -5.62
N MET A 73 23.21 0.50 -5.16
CA MET A 73 21.82 0.90 -4.93
C MET A 73 21.72 1.94 -3.81
N SER A 74 22.46 1.78 -2.71
CA SER A 74 22.49 2.75 -1.60
C SER A 74 22.92 4.14 -2.06
N SER A 75 23.98 4.26 -2.87
CA SER A 75 24.40 5.56 -3.41
C SER A 75 23.35 6.20 -4.34
N ARG A 76 22.61 5.39 -5.11
CA ARG A 76 21.48 5.90 -5.91
C ARG A 76 20.32 6.37 -5.04
N VAL A 77 20.02 5.68 -3.95
CA VAL A 77 18.99 6.07 -2.99
C VAL A 77 19.36 7.41 -2.35
N GLU A 78 20.59 7.58 -1.88
CA GLU A 78 21.07 8.87 -1.34
C GLU A 78 20.94 10.03 -2.33
N GLN A 79 21.22 9.78 -3.62
CA GLN A 79 21.04 10.79 -4.67
C GLN A 79 19.57 11.17 -4.87
N VAL A 80 18.66 10.19 -4.85
CA VAL A 80 17.21 10.44 -4.97
C VAL A 80 16.69 11.20 -3.76
N GLU A 81 17.09 10.82 -2.54
CA GLU A 81 16.70 11.52 -1.32
C GLU A 81 17.11 13.00 -1.33
N LYS A 82 18.31 13.29 -1.84
CA LYS A 82 18.77 14.67 -2.03
C LYS A 82 17.92 15.43 -3.05
N SER A 83 17.65 14.83 -4.21
CA SER A 83 16.79 15.45 -5.23
C SER A 83 15.37 15.69 -4.71
N ASP A 84 14.81 14.75 -3.95
CA ASP A 84 13.49 14.88 -3.32
C ASP A 84 13.48 16.04 -2.32
N GLN A 85 14.55 16.19 -1.54
CA GLN A 85 14.71 17.30 -0.61
C GLN A 85 14.74 18.65 -1.35
N ASP A 86 15.52 18.77 -2.42
CA ASP A 86 15.60 19.98 -3.24
C ASP A 86 14.22 20.35 -3.84
N VAL A 87 13.47 19.35 -4.34
CA VAL A 87 12.11 19.56 -4.87
C VAL A 87 11.14 19.99 -3.78
N ARG A 88 11.21 19.39 -2.58
CA ARG A 88 10.36 19.79 -1.44
C ARG A 88 10.63 21.23 -1.02
N GLU A 89 11.90 21.61 -0.93
CA GLU A 89 12.30 22.99 -0.60
C GLU A 89 11.83 23.98 -1.67
N SER A 90 12.00 23.67 -2.95
CA SER A 90 11.48 24.50 -4.04
C SER A 90 9.94 24.62 -4.00
N THR A 91 9.24 23.54 -3.70
CA THR A 91 7.77 23.52 -3.66
C THR A 91 7.24 24.34 -2.48
N THR A 92 7.84 24.18 -1.30
CA THR A 92 7.48 24.96 -0.10
C THR A 92 7.77 26.45 -0.29
N ALA A 93 8.87 26.81 -0.95
CA ALA A 93 9.16 28.19 -1.32
C ALA A 93 8.11 28.78 -2.28
N ALA A 94 7.72 28.02 -3.31
CA ALA A 94 6.70 28.45 -4.27
C ALA A 94 5.32 28.64 -3.59
N ILE A 95 4.93 27.73 -2.69
CA ILE A 95 3.69 27.88 -1.90
C ILE A 95 3.75 29.17 -1.08
N ARG A 96 4.86 29.44 -0.38
CA ARG A 96 5.04 30.66 0.41
C ARG A 96 4.90 31.92 -0.45
N GLU A 97 5.46 31.93 -1.65
CA GLU A 97 5.33 33.05 -2.59
C GLU A 97 3.88 33.27 -3.03
N ILE A 98 3.15 32.18 -3.34
CA ILE A 98 1.73 32.25 -3.71
C ILE A 98 0.91 32.80 -2.55
N GLU A 99 1.14 32.33 -1.32
CA GLU A 99 0.46 32.81 -0.12
C GLU A 99 0.72 34.32 0.10
N GLU A 100 1.96 34.77 -0.07
CA GLU A 100 2.31 36.19 0.05
C GLU A 100 1.59 37.03 -1.03
N ARG A 101 1.53 36.53 -2.27
CA ARG A 101 0.78 37.19 -3.35
C ARG A 101 -0.72 37.25 -3.07
N ILE A 102 -1.30 36.20 -2.49
CA ILE A 102 -2.72 36.18 -2.06
C ILE A 102 -2.96 37.28 -1.03
N GLN A 103 -2.13 37.35 0.02
CA GLN A 103 -2.25 38.40 1.06
C GLN A 103 -2.10 39.81 0.47
N GLN A 104 -1.18 40.01 -0.47
CA GLN A 104 -1.01 41.29 -1.16
C GLN A 104 -2.24 41.64 -2.03
N LEU A 105 -2.91 40.66 -2.64
CA LEU A 105 -4.13 40.88 -3.40
C LEU A 105 -5.34 41.16 -2.49
N GLU A 106 -5.43 40.50 -1.34
CA GLU A 106 -6.46 40.76 -0.33
C GLU A 106 -6.34 42.17 0.24
N THR A 107 -5.12 42.65 0.52
CA THR A 107 -4.88 44.01 1.03
C THR A 107 -5.06 45.09 -0.03
N LYS A 108 -4.82 44.80 -1.31
CA LYS A 108 -5.08 45.72 -2.44
C LYS A 108 -6.56 45.78 -2.84
N ARG A 109 -7.33 44.71 -2.59
CA ARG A 109 -8.80 44.73 -2.73
C ARG A 109 -9.41 45.43 -1.52
N VAL A 110 -9.52 46.76 -1.58
CA VAL A 110 -10.64 47.63 -1.12
C VAL A 110 -10.12 49.07 -1.08
N PRO A 111 -10.68 49.98 -1.89
CA PRO A 111 -11.90 50.65 -1.47
C PRO A 111 -13.14 50.07 -2.14
N LYS A 112 -14.19 49.96 -1.33
CA LYS A 112 -15.58 49.72 -1.70
C LYS A 112 -15.93 50.54 -2.94
N ALA A 113 -16.34 49.89 -4.02
CA ALA A 113 -17.32 50.49 -4.89
C ALA A 113 -18.67 50.50 -4.15
N GLU A 114 -18.80 51.36 -3.14
CA GLU A 114 -20.09 51.89 -2.73
C GLU A 114 -20.49 52.91 -3.80
N GLY A 115 -20.99 52.38 -4.91
CA GLY A 115 -21.35 53.19 -6.06
C GLY A 115 -21.75 52.30 -7.21
N ALA A 116 -23.06 52.07 -7.32
CA ALA A 116 -23.74 51.48 -8.46
C ALA A 116 -23.52 49.98 -8.71
N THR A 117 -24.22 49.16 -7.93
CA THR A 117 -25.30 48.31 -8.48
C THR A 117 -26.25 47.95 -7.35
N ASP A 118 -27.40 48.58 -7.40
CA ASP A 118 -28.56 48.32 -6.55
C ASP A 118 -29.19 46.98 -6.95
N VAL A 119 -28.53 45.86 -6.61
CA VAL A 119 -29.13 44.53 -6.76
C VAL A 119 -28.69 43.66 -5.57
N PHE A 120 -29.57 43.64 -4.56
CA PHE A 120 -29.62 42.65 -3.47
C PHE A 120 -28.56 42.75 -2.36
N ASP A 121 -28.82 43.64 -1.40
CA ASP A 121 -28.14 43.70 -0.11
C ASP A 121 -28.57 42.50 0.78
N CYS A 122 -27.97 41.34 0.56
CA CYS A 122 -28.17 40.17 1.42
C CYS A 122 -27.39 40.36 2.74
N PRO A 123 -28.04 40.33 3.93
CA PRO A 123 -27.36 40.49 5.22
C PRO A 123 -26.20 39.50 5.40
N ARG A 124 -25.08 39.92 6.02
CA ARG A 124 -23.89 39.06 6.25
C ARG A 124 -24.22 37.71 6.92
N ALA A 125 -25.26 37.68 7.76
CA ALA A 125 -25.79 36.47 8.38
C ALA A 125 -26.33 35.46 7.33
N LEU A 126 -26.98 35.97 6.28
CA LEU A 126 -27.42 35.15 5.16
C LEU A 126 -26.22 34.59 4.42
N ARG A 127 -25.18 35.41 4.14
CA ARG A 127 -23.97 34.96 3.44
C ARG A 127 -23.24 33.82 4.16
N ALA A 128 -23.17 33.86 5.49
CA ALA A 128 -22.63 32.77 6.31
C ALA A 128 -23.51 31.49 6.27
N SER A 129 -24.82 31.65 6.09
CA SER A 129 -25.76 30.52 5.99
C SER A 129 -25.84 29.89 4.59
N LEU A 130 -25.40 30.59 3.54
CA LEU A 130 -25.54 30.11 2.15
C LEU A 130 -24.76 28.82 1.85
N PRO A 131 -23.48 28.64 2.27
CA PRO A 131 -22.80 27.36 2.09
C PRO A 131 -23.52 26.22 2.82
N VAL A 132 -24.15 26.49 3.95
CA VAL A 132 -24.92 25.49 4.70
C VAL A 132 -26.21 25.16 3.97
N GLN A 133 -26.93 26.16 3.46
CA GLN A 133 -28.15 25.97 2.67
C GLN A 133 -27.88 25.25 1.35
N PHE A 134 -26.74 25.54 0.70
CA PHE A 134 -26.27 24.89 -0.51
C PHE A 134 -25.97 23.40 -0.26
N LYS A 135 -25.24 23.07 0.80
CA LYS A 135 -24.92 21.69 1.18
C LYS A 135 -26.15 20.89 1.65
N SER A 136 -27.10 21.55 2.30
CA SER A 136 -28.29 20.92 2.88
C SER A 136 -29.44 20.77 1.88
N ARG A 137 -29.26 21.25 0.64
CA ARG A 137 -30.28 21.15 -0.40
C ARG A 137 -30.48 19.69 -0.79
N ARG A 138 -31.75 19.27 -0.80
CA ARG A 138 -32.22 17.94 -1.25
C ARG A 138 -33.47 18.10 -2.09
N GLN A 139 -33.65 17.26 -3.10
CA GLN A 139 -34.83 17.26 -3.99
C GLN A 139 -36.13 17.10 -3.20
N ARG A 140 -37.11 17.98 -3.44
CA ARG A 140 -38.43 17.91 -2.79
C ARG A 140 -39.32 16.86 -3.47
N SER A 141 -40.33 16.37 -2.77
CA SER A 141 -41.34 15.50 -3.39
C SER A 141 -42.12 16.25 -4.46
N GLY A 142 -42.02 15.80 -5.72
CA GLY A 142 -42.69 16.43 -6.87
C GLY A 142 -41.88 17.53 -7.57
N GLU A 143 -40.67 17.81 -7.10
CA GLU A 143 -39.74 18.73 -7.78
C GLU A 143 -39.04 18.03 -8.95
N CYS A 144 -39.04 18.68 -10.12
CA CYS A 144 -38.31 18.16 -11.27
C CYS A 144 -36.81 18.41 -11.12
N LEU A 145 -35.98 17.58 -11.75
CA LEU A 145 -34.53 17.75 -11.67
C LEU A 145 -34.03 19.05 -12.32
N GLN A 146 -34.80 19.61 -13.25
CA GLN A 146 -34.53 20.93 -13.83
C GLN A 146 -34.69 22.06 -12.80
N GLU A 147 -35.72 22.00 -11.96
CA GLU A 147 -35.93 22.93 -10.83
C GLU A 147 -34.83 22.78 -9.79
N LEU A 148 -34.43 21.55 -9.48
CA LEU A 148 -33.31 21.28 -8.57
C LEU A 148 -32.00 21.89 -9.09
N VAL A 149 -31.67 21.67 -10.36
CA VAL A 149 -30.50 22.25 -11.01
C VAL A 149 -30.53 23.77 -10.97
N SER A 150 -31.66 24.37 -11.35
CA SER A 150 -31.81 25.84 -11.37
C SER A 150 -31.62 26.43 -9.97
N GLU A 151 -32.14 25.76 -8.95
CA GLU A 151 -31.99 26.20 -7.56
C GLU A 151 -30.55 26.03 -7.04
N ILE A 152 -29.86 24.95 -7.42
CA ILE A 152 -28.45 24.74 -7.08
C ILE A 152 -27.56 25.75 -7.79
N GLU A 153 -27.80 26.04 -9.07
CA GLU A 153 -27.07 27.06 -9.84
C GLU A 153 -27.28 28.45 -9.18
N ARG A 154 -28.53 28.76 -8.79
CA ARG A 154 -28.86 29.99 -8.06
C ARG A 154 -28.15 30.06 -6.70
N LEU A 155 -28.23 29.02 -5.88
CA LEU A 155 -27.56 28.98 -4.58
C LEU A 155 -26.04 29.08 -4.72
N SER A 156 -25.47 28.44 -5.75
CA SER A 156 -24.04 28.49 -6.05
C SER A 156 -23.59 29.91 -6.40
N LEU A 157 -24.37 30.63 -7.22
CA LEU A 157 -24.09 32.03 -7.58
C LEU A 157 -24.09 32.95 -6.35
N ILE A 158 -24.99 32.72 -5.40
CA ILE A 158 -25.09 33.55 -4.20
C ILE A 158 -24.02 33.17 -3.17
N ALA A 159 -23.67 31.88 -3.06
CA ALA A 159 -22.62 31.40 -2.17
C ALA A 159 -21.21 31.79 -2.66
N PHE A 160 -20.99 31.80 -3.98
CA PHE A 160 -19.70 32.05 -4.62
C PHE A 160 -19.80 33.13 -5.72
N PRO A 161 -20.17 34.38 -5.38
CA PRO A 161 -20.39 35.44 -6.36
C PRO A 161 -19.11 35.89 -7.06
N ASP A 162 -17.97 35.77 -6.39
CA ASP A 162 -16.67 36.24 -6.88
C ASP A 162 -15.88 35.14 -7.64
N CYS A 163 -16.46 33.94 -7.79
CA CYS A 163 -15.81 32.77 -8.37
C CYS A 163 -16.16 32.61 -9.86
N PRO A 164 -15.19 32.33 -10.76
CA PRO A 164 -15.46 31.96 -12.14
C PRO A 164 -16.41 30.76 -12.25
N THR A 165 -17.22 30.72 -13.32
CA THR A 165 -18.23 29.67 -13.53
C THR A 165 -17.65 28.26 -13.49
N ASP A 166 -16.51 28.03 -14.14
CA ASP A 166 -15.88 26.70 -14.21
C ASP A 166 -15.48 26.15 -12.84
N ILE A 167 -15.07 27.02 -11.92
CA ILE A 167 -14.67 26.63 -10.55
C ILE A 167 -15.92 26.47 -9.67
N ARG A 168 -16.96 27.27 -9.92
CA ARG A 168 -18.23 27.22 -9.21
C ARG A 168 -19.09 26.01 -9.58
N ASP A 169 -18.95 25.51 -10.80
CA ASP A 169 -19.70 24.36 -11.31
C ASP A 169 -19.21 23.03 -10.73
N ILE A 170 -17.94 22.93 -10.33
CA ILE A 170 -17.36 21.73 -9.68
C ILE A 170 -18.13 21.35 -8.40
N PRO A 171 -18.22 22.22 -7.36
CA PRO A 171 -19.03 21.90 -6.19
C PRO A 171 -20.51 21.84 -6.53
N GLY A 172 -21.00 22.65 -7.48
CA GLY A 172 -22.40 22.61 -7.94
C GLY A 172 -22.82 21.24 -8.46
N LEU A 173 -21.97 20.59 -9.25
CA LEU A 173 -22.20 19.27 -9.79
C LEU A 173 -22.22 18.20 -8.68
N GLU A 174 -21.22 18.20 -7.80
CA GLU A 174 -21.16 17.23 -6.69
C GLU A 174 -22.40 17.33 -5.79
N TYR A 175 -22.81 18.55 -5.42
CA TYR A 175 -24.00 18.74 -4.60
C TYR A 175 -25.30 18.43 -5.33
N PHE A 176 -25.39 18.68 -6.64
CA PHE A 176 -26.54 18.27 -7.41
C PHE A 176 -26.75 16.77 -7.37
N VAL A 177 -25.68 16.01 -7.61
CA VAL A 177 -25.73 14.55 -7.55
C VAL A 177 -26.13 14.06 -6.16
N ASP A 178 -25.56 14.65 -5.09
CA ASP A 178 -25.93 14.32 -3.70
C ASP A 178 -27.35 14.74 -3.32
N ALA A 179 -27.92 15.73 -4.02
CA ALA A 179 -29.26 16.25 -3.75
C ALA A 179 -30.39 15.43 -4.36
N ILE A 180 -30.11 14.57 -5.36
CA ILE A 180 -31.09 13.69 -6.00
C ILE A 180 -31.65 12.68 -5.00
N ARG A 181 -32.98 12.55 -4.95
CA ARG A 181 -33.67 11.66 -4.00
C ARG A 181 -33.72 10.20 -4.48
N ASP A 182 -33.84 10.01 -5.79
CA ASP A 182 -33.94 8.69 -6.41
C ASP A 182 -32.53 8.08 -6.57
N PRO A 183 -32.22 6.96 -5.90
CA PRO A 183 -30.89 6.35 -5.95
C PRO A 183 -30.52 5.82 -7.34
N ASP A 184 -31.49 5.40 -8.15
CA ASP A 184 -31.24 4.89 -9.49
C ASP A 184 -30.83 6.05 -10.42
N ILE A 185 -31.53 7.17 -10.32
CA ILE A 185 -31.19 8.39 -11.07
C ILE A 185 -29.85 8.97 -10.59
N GLN A 186 -29.63 9.02 -9.28
CA GLN A 186 -28.39 9.50 -8.70
C GLN A 186 -27.19 8.69 -9.20
N THR A 187 -27.28 7.37 -9.19
CA THR A 187 -26.21 6.48 -9.65
C THR A 187 -25.97 6.64 -11.16
N SER A 188 -27.04 6.74 -11.95
CA SER A 188 -26.94 6.99 -13.38
C SER A 188 -26.19 8.29 -13.70
N VAL A 189 -26.52 9.39 -13.01
CA VAL A 189 -25.82 10.67 -13.18
C VAL A 189 -24.37 10.60 -12.67
N ARG A 190 -24.08 9.88 -11.58
CA ARG A 190 -22.68 9.66 -11.12
C ARG A 190 -21.80 8.99 -12.17
N LEU A 191 -22.37 8.09 -12.96
CA LEU A 191 -21.67 7.39 -14.03
C LEU A 191 -21.54 8.20 -15.33
N SER A 192 -22.05 9.43 -15.37
CA SER A 192 -22.26 10.17 -16.63
C SER A 192 -21.07 10.98 -17.16
N ASP A 193 -19.89 10.93 -16.54
CA ASP A 193 -18.71 11.75 -16.88
C ASP A 193 -19.00 13.26 -17.10
N ALA A 194 -20.09 13.75 -16.50
CA ALA A 194 -20.51 15.14 -16.57
C ALA A 194 -19.44 16.05 -15.95
N LYS A 195 -19.13 17.16 -16.61
CA LYS A 195 -18.13 18.15 -16.16
C LYS A 195 -18.75 19.38 -15.53
N ASP A 196 -20.00 19.63 -15.86
CA ASP A 196 -20.76 20.82 -15.49
C ASP A 196 -22.20 20.43 -15.17
N LEU A 197 -22.87 21.27 -14.37
CA LEU A 197 -24.21 21.01 -13.88
C LEU A 197 -25.24 20.83 -15.01
N LYS A 198 -25.04 21.53 -16.14
CA LYS A 198 -25.90 21.44 -17.33
C LYS A 198 -25.71 20.11 -18.06
N SER A 199 -24.47 19.65 -18.22
CA SER A 199 -24.16 18.35 -18.83
C SER A 199 -24.79 17.19 -18.05
N ALA A 200 -24.80 17.27 -16.71
CA ALA A 200 -25.46 16.28 -15.85
C ALA A 200 -27.00 16.25 -16.05
N LEU A 201 -27.62 17.43 -16.20
CA LEU A 201 -29.05 17.52 -16.48
C LEU A 201 -29.41 16.96 -17.86
N VAL A 202 -28.62 17.29 -18.89
CA VAL A 202 -28.82 16.79 -20.25
C VAL A 202 -28.68 15.26 -20.29
N PHE A 203 -27.68 14.72 -19.59
CA PHE A 203 -27.52 13.28 -19.46
C PHE A 203 -28.75 12.64 -18.79
N HIS A 204 -29.23 13.21 -17.68
CA HIS A 204 -30.43 12.70 -17.01
C HIS A 204 -31.65 12.70 -17.95
N MET A 205 -31.91 13.81 -18.65
CA MET A 205 -33.02 13.90 -19.62
C MET A 205 -32.89 12.86 -20.73
N LYS A 206 -31.66 12.58 -21.19
CA LYS A 206 -31.41 11.52 -22.16
C LYS A 206 -31.75 10.14 -21.60
N VAL A 207 -31.36 9.85 -20.36
CA VAL A 207 -31.69 8.60 -19.69
C VAL A 207 -33.21 8.46 -19.49
N GLU A 208 -33.88 9.51 -19.02
CA GLU A 208 -35.33 9.54 -18.83
C GLU A 208 -36.08 9.31 -20.16
N THR A 209 -35.70 10.03 -21.22
CA THR A 209 -36.31 9.85 -22.55
C THR A 209 -36.06 8.45 -23.11
N THR A 210 -34.86 7.88 -22.91
CA THR A 210 -34.60 6.49 -23.29
C THR A 210 -35.41 5.50 -22.47
N HIS A 211 -35.65 5.74 -21.18
CA HIS A 211 -36.51 4.89 -20.36
C HIS A 211 -37.98 4.96 -20.79
N LEU A 212 -38.48 6.14 -21.13
CA LEU A 212 -39.83 6.33 -21.67
C LEU A 212 -39.98 5.67 -23.04
N ALA A 213 -39.00 5.84 -23.93
CA ALA A 213 -38.99 5.23 -25.26
C ALA A 213 -38.77 3.71 -25.21
N SER A 214 -38.00 3.23 -24.25
CA SER A 214 -37.69 1.81 -24.05
C SER A 214 -38.87 1.04 -23.43
N GLY A 215 -39.97 1.71 -23.05
CA GLY A 215 -41.21 1.09 -22.55
C GLY A 215 -40.92 -0.14 -21.69
N LYS A 216 -40.63 0.08 -20.40
CA LYS A 216 -40.24 -0.93 -19.40
C LYS A 216 -41.30 -2.02 -19.13
N ASP A 217 -42.18 -2.27 -20.09
CA ASP A 217 -43.31 -3.19 -20.09
C ASP A 217 -43.20 -4.29 -21.19
N ARG A 218 -42.05 -4.46 -21.85
CA ARG A 218 -41.95 -5.49 -22.90
C ARG A 218 -41.03 -6.68 -22.69
N HIS A 219 -40.15 -6.72 -21.70
CA HIS A 219 -39.45 -7.97 -21.39
C HIS A 219 -39.31 -8.17 -19.88
N SER A 220 -40.23 -8.95 -19.31
CA SER A 220 -39.97 -9.70 -18.09
C SER A 220 -38.68 -10.48 -18.28
N VAL A 221 -37.62 -10.08 -17.57
CA VAL A 221 -36.44 -10.90 -17.37
C VAL A 221 -36.94 -12.21 -16.78
N ARG A 222 -36.79 -13.33 -17.49
CA ARG A 222 -37.11 -14.66 -16.95
C ARG A 222 -36.23 -14.88 -15.72
N THR A 223 -36.78 -14.68 -14.53
CA THR A 223 -36.25 -15.25 -13.31
C THR A 223 -36.44 -16.75 -13.41
N ILE A 224 -35.33 -17.49 -13.48
CA ILE A 224 -35.34 -18.93 -13.27
C ILE A 224 -35.74 -19.12 -11.80
N ALA A 225 -36.89 -19.75 -11.56
CA ALA A 225 -37.31 -20.12 -10.21
C ALA A 225 -36.29 -21.11 -9.63
N VAL A 226 -35.43 -20.63 -8.72
CA VAL A 226 -34.41 -21.47 -8.04
C VAL A 226 -35.04 -22.30 -6.90
N GLN A 227 -36.31 -22.03 -6.54
CA GLN A 227 -37.01 -22.66 -5.41
C GLN A 227 -37.25 -24.18 -5.58
N ASP A 228 -37.54 -24.66 -6.79
CA ASP A 228 -37.82 -26.10 -7.00
C ASP A 228 -36.59 -26.99 -6.74
N THR A 229 -35.38 -26.44 -6.90
CA THR A 229 -34.14 -27.19 -6.68
C THR A 229 -33.76 -27.32 -5.21
N THR A 230 -34.13 -26.34 -4.38
CA THR A 230 -33.80 -26.33 -2.95
C THR A 230 -34.68 -27.33 -2.19
N GLU A 231 -35.97 -27.40 -2.49
CA GLU A 231 -36.88 -28.35 -1.82
C GLU A 231 -36.56 -29.81 -2.18
N ASP A 232 -36.11 -30.06 -3.41
CA ASP A 232 -35.74 -31.40 -3.87
C ASP A 232 -34.43 -31.90 -3.23
N LEU A 233 -33.48 -30.97 -2.99
CA LEU A 233 -32.26 -31.25 -2.23
C LEU A 233 -32.56 -31.53 -0.75
N GLU A 234 -33.46 -30.75 -0.13
CA GLU A 234 -33.87 -30.96 1.26
C GLU A 234 -34.55 -32.33 1.48
N ARG A 235 -35.40 -32.76 0.54
CA ARG A 235 -36.01 -34.10 0.57
C ARG A 235 -34.97 -35.21 0.49
N ARG A 236 -33.98 -35.09 -0.40
CA ARG A 236 -32.89 -36.07 -0.53
C ARG A 236 -32.00 -36.12 0.70
N ILE A 237 -31.75 -34.99 1.34
CA ILE A 237 -30.99 -34.94 2.61
C ILE A 237 -31.74 -35.67 3.71
N GLN A 238 -33.03 -35.41 3.90
CA GLN A 238 -33.85 -36.11 4.91
C GLN A 238 -33.92 -37.63 4.67
N GLU A 239 -33.98 -38.06 3.42
CA GLU A 239 -34.02 -39.49 3.08
C GLU A 239 -32.69 -40.19 3.40
N LEU A 240 -31.55 -39.56 3.10
CA LEU A 240 -30.23 -40.07 3.48
C LEU A 240 -30.06 -40.14 5.00
N GLU A 241 -30.53 -39.15 5.74
CA GLU A 241 -30.48 -39.17 7.20
C GLU A 241 -31.37 -40.25 7.83
N ARG A 242 -32.45 -40.66 7.14
CA ARG A 242 -33.31 -41.75 7.58
C ARG A 242 -32.64 -43.11 7.38
N LEU A 243 -31.91 -43.28 6.26
CA LEU A 243 -31.14 -44.50 5.96
C LEU A 243 -29.92 -44.67 6.87
N LEU A 244 -29.30 -43.57 7.31
CA LEU A 244 -28.19 -43.60 8.27
C LEU A 244 -28.63 -43.85 9.72
N ARG A 245 -29.93 -43.72 10.03
CA ARG A 245 -30.52 -43.96 11.35
C ARG A 245 -31.17 -45.34 11.49
N SER A 246 -31.20 -46.16 10.45
CA SER A 246 -31.61 -47.59 10.48
C SER A 246 -30.39 -48.51 10.52
#